data_AF-A0A969YK51-F1
#
_entry.id   AF-A0A969YK51-F1
#
_cell.length_a   1.000
_cell.length_b   1.000
_cell.length_c   1.000
_cell.angle_alpha   90.00
_cell.angle_beta   90.00
_cell.angle_gamma   90.00
#
_symmetry.space_group_name_H-M   'P 1'
#
loop_
_entity.id
_entity.type
_entity.pdbx_description
1 polymer ?
#
loop_
_entity_poly.entity_id
_entity_poly.type
_entity_poly.pdbx_seq_one_letter_code
_entity_poly.pdbx_strand_id
1 'polypeptide(L)'
;MFNKLKLRTKLLLAGILLTTLPLCVVGAVVYVQNRSMLKTAIDHATELAHEDLAHVAENVYRLVESHQEVNENNLKSALNVARELAYSNGGFSLVDEKVAWNAVNQLNSSTVSVQLPKMQWNGAWLGQVSDAKTPVSLVDQVRSLMGVTCTIFQRMNEAGEMLRVATNVTNKDGNRAIGTYIPRTEPDGKLNPVISTVLKGERYQGRAYVVNAWYLTAYEPIHDEAKNVIGMLYVGVPQESVVSLRKAIMDIKFGKSGYVYVLDSKGHYVISQGGKRDGEDILNAKDSSGNLFIQEIIKKANALSGLQIAEHTYPWKNADDPMPRDKVVKITHFKPWDWIIGAGLYTDEFLEATGEIRRLSVQSN
;
A
#
# COMPACT_ATOMS: atom_id res chain seq x y z
N MET A 1 -64.42 48.92 -0.78
CA MET A 1 -63.91 49.68 0.40
C MET A 1 -63.17 50.97 0.01
N PHE A 2 -62.47 51.03 -1.13
CA PHE A 2 -61.74 52.23 -1.60
C PHE A 2 -62.62 53.44 -1.97
N ASN A 3 -63.84 53.23 -2.49
CA ASN A 3 -64.67 54.34 -3.00
C ASN A 3 -65.19 55.31 -1.93
N LYS A 4 -65.25 54.91 -0.65
CA LYS A 4 -65.73 55.75 0.47
C LYS A 4 -64.63 56.59 1.15
N LEU A 5 -63.37 56.52 0.70
CA LEU A 5 -62.25 57.24 1.30
C LEU A 5 -62.14 58.68 0.79
N LYS A 6 -61.74 59.61 1.66
CA LYS A 6 -61.42 61.01 1.29
C LYS A 6 -60.27 61.04 0.28
N LEU A 7 -60.31 61.98 -0.69
CA LEU A 7 -59.33 62.09 -1.78
C LEU A 7 -57.86 62.11 -1.31
N ARG A 8 -57.58 62.84 -0.21
CA ARG A 8 -56.26 62.90 0.41
C ARG A 8 -55.71 61.53 0.84
N THR A 9 -56.57 60.68 1.38
CA THR A 9 -56.21 59.31 1.80
C THR A 9 -55.92 58.42 0.60
N LYS A 10 -56.68 58.58 -0.51
CA LYS A 10 -56.43 57.84 -1.75
C LYS A 10 -55.07 58.19 -2.37
N LEU A 11 -54.71 59.48 -2.40
CA LEU A 11 -53.42 59.94 -2.93
C LEU A 11 -52.24 59.46 -2.07
N LEU A 12 -52.36 59.50 -0.73
CA LEU A 12 -51.34 58.98 0.18
C LEU A 12 -51.15 57.47 0.03
N LEU A 13 -52.24 56.70 -0.05
CA LEU A 13 -52.17 55.25 -0.27
C LEU A 13 -51.55 54.89 -1.62
N ALA A 14 -51.85 55.67 -2.68
CA ALA A 14 -51.25 55.47 -3.98
C ALA A 14 -49.73 55.72 -3.98
N GLY A 15 -49.26 56.79 -3.31
CA GLY A 15 -47.84 57.10 -3.18
C GLY A 15 -47.06 56.08 -2.34
N ILE A 16 -47.66 55.61 -1.23
CA ILE A 16 -47.08 54.52 -0.43
C ILE A 16 -47.01 53.25 -1.26
N LEU A 17 -48.09 52.86 -1.95
CA LEU A 17 -48.11 51.66 -2.78
C LEU A 17 -47.05 51.70 -3.89
N LEU A 18 -46.86 52.87 -4.53
CA LEU A 18 -45.86 53.05 -5.59
C LEU A 18 -44.42 52.88 -5.11
N THR A 19 -44.16 53.10 -3.82
CA THR A 19 -42.81 53.02 -3.23
C THR A 19 -42.59 51.70 -2.50
N THR A 20 -43.60 51.19 -1.79
CA THR A 20 -43.50 49.91 -1.06
C THR A 20 -43.55 48.72 -1.99
N LEU A 21 -44.36 48.75 -3.06
CA LEU A 21 -44.49 47.60 -3.95
C LEU A 21 -43.17 47.25 -4.66
N PRO A 22 -42.43 48.20 -5.29
CA PRO A 22 -41.12 47.89 -5.85
C PRO A 22 -40.12 47.41 -4.81
N LEU A 23 -40.13 47.99 -3.60
CA LEU A 23 -39.26 47.54 -2.51
C LEU A 23 -39.56 46.10 -2.08
N CYS A 24 -40.84 45.74 -1.95
CA CYS A 24 -41.25 44.37 -1.65
C CYS A 24 -40.87 43.40 -2.79
N VAL A 25 -40.99 43.82 -4.05
CA VAL A 25 -40.59 43.02 -5.21
C VAL A 25 -39.08 42.81 -5.24
N VAL A 26 -38.29 43.87 -5.06
CA VAL A 26 -36.82 43.77 -4.97
C VAL A 26 -36.42 42.90 -3.79
N GLY A 27 -37.03 43.09 -2.62
CA GLY A 27 -36.78 42.26 -1.44
C GLY A 27 -37.12 40.79 -1.68
N ALA A 28 -38.23 40.50 -2.35
CA ALA A 28 -38.61 39.13 -2.71
C ALA A 28 -37.63 38.52 -3.72
N VAL A 29 -37.20 39.27 -4.74
CA VAL A 29 -36.21 38.83 -5.73
C VAL A 29 -34.86 38.54 -5.07
N VAL A 30 -34.36 39.47 -4.24
CA VAL A 30 -33.11 39.29 -3.49
C VAL A 30 -33.20 38.09 -2.56
N TYR A 31 -34.32 37.92 -1.86
CA TYR A 31 -34.54 36.78 -0.98
C TYR A 31 -34.54 35.44 -1.72
N VAL A 32 -35.22 35.36 -2.86
CA VAL A 32 -35.24 34.15 -3.72
C VAL A 32 -33.85 33.88 -4.29
N GLN A 33 -33.18 34.92 -4.80
CA GLN A 33 -31.84 34.82 -5.37
C GLN A 33 -30.81 34.36 -4.33
N ASN A 34 -30.82 34.94 -3.13
CA ASN A 34 -29.92 34.57 -2.04
C ASN A 34 -30.14 33.11 -1.62
N ARG A 35 -31.40 32.66 -1.48
CA ARG A 35 -31.69 31.24 -1.18
C ARG A 35 -31.23 30.28 -2.29
N SER A 36 -31.42 30.65 -3.56
CA SER A 36 -30.97 29.84 -4.69
C SER A 36 -29.44 29.77 -4.75
N MET A 37 -28.77 30.92 -4.59
CA MET A 37 -27.31 31.01 -4.59
C MET A 37 -26.69 30.21 -3.45
N LEU A 38 -27.26 30.30 -2.24
CA LEU A 38 -26.85 29.48 -1.10
C LEU A 38 -26.98 28.00 -1.41
N LYS A 39 -28.11 27.55 -1.95
CA LYS A 39 -28.31 26.14 -2.28
C LYS A 39 -27.26 25.65 -3.29
N THR A 40 -27.06 26.38 -4.38
CA THR A 40 -26.07 26.02 -5.41
C THR A 40 -24.64 26.01 -4.85
N ALA A 41 -24.30 26.97 -3.98
CA ALA A 41 -22.98 27.00 -3.33
C ALA A 41 -22.76 25.77 -2.43
N ILE A 42 -23.80 25.32 -1.71
CA ILE A 42 -23.76 24.13 -0.86
C ILE A 42 -23.60 22.86 -1.70
N ASP A 43 -24.41 22.73 -2.75
CA ASP A 43 -24.39 21.56 -3.63
C ASP A 43 -23.01 21.43 -4.30
N HIS A 44 -22.45 22.51 -4.85
CA HIS A 44 -21.10 22.51 -5.43
C HIS A 44 -19.98 22.30 -4.41
N ALA A 45 -20.08 22.86 -3.21
CA ALA A 45 -19.08 22.61 -2.17
C ALA A 45 -19.05 21.14 -1.76
N THR A 46 -20.22 20.49 -1.70
CA THR A 46 -20.34 19.06 -1.40
C THR A 46 -19.76 18.23 -2.54
N GLU A 47 -20.10 18.55 -3.79
CA GLU A 47 -19.57 17.88 -4.99
C GLU A 47 -18.04 17.95 -5.04
N LEU A 48 -17.47 19.16 -4.87
CA LEU A 48 -16.03 19.38 -4.83
C LEU A 48 -15.35 18.55 -3.73
N ALA A 49 -15.99 18.41 -2.58
CA ALA A 49 -15.42 17.64 -1.48
C ALA A 49 -15.47 16.12 -1.72
N HIS A 50 -16.49 15.62 -2.44
CA HIS A 50 -16.50 14.24 -2.93
C HIS A 50 -15.45 14.00 -4.02
N GLU A 51 -15.21 14.97 -4.91
CA GLU A 51 -14.13 14.90 -5.91
C GLU A 51 -12.75 14.92 -5.26
N ASP A 52 -12.52 15.82 -4.30
CA ASP A 52 -11.27 15.90 -3.54
C ASP A 52 -10.95 14.56 -2.86
N LEU A 53 -11.93 13.94 -2.21
CA LEU A 53 -11.78 12.59 -1.65
C LEU A 53 -11.39 11.54 -2.68
N ALA A 54 -11.96 11.61 -3.88
CA ALA A 54 -11.66 10.66 -4.95
C ALA A 54 -10.23 10.87 -5.45
N HIS A 55 -9.80 12.13 -5.61
CA HIS A 55 -8.43 12.50 -5.95
C HIS A 55 -7.44 12.07 -4.87
N VAL A 56 -7.77 12.16 -3.58
CA VAL A 56 -6.89 11.64 -2.52
C VAL A 56 -6.69 10.13 -2.68
N ALA A 57 -7.77 9.36 -2.86
CA ALA A 57 -7.65 7.92 -3.06
C ALA A 57 -6.84 7.57 -4.34
N GLU A 58 -7.07 8.31 -5.43
CA GLU A 58 -6.34 8.18 -6.69
C GLU A 58 -4.86 8.51 -6.53
N ASN A 59 -4.53 9.62 -5.87
CA ASN A 59 -3.15 10.05 -5.64
C ASN A 59 -2.39 9.05 -4.79
N VAL A 60 -3.02 8.47 -3.77
CA VAL A 60 -2.41 7.40 -2.96
C VAL A 60 -2.19 6.15 -3.79
N TYR A 61 -3.15 5.75 -4.64
CA TYR A 61 -2.93 4.65 -5.57
C TYR A 61 -1.72 4.89 -6.46
N ARG A 62 -1.64 6.06 -7.10
CA ARG A 62 -0.52 6.42 -7.99
C ARG A 62 0.81 6.49 -7.26
N LEU A 63 0.80 6.97 -6.01
CA LEU A 63 1.98 6.99 -5.15
C LEU A 63 2.48 5.55 -4.87
N VAL A 64 1.57 4.64 -4.52
CA VAL A 64 1.89 3.22 -4.28
C VAL A 64 2.37 2.54 -5.56
N GLU A 65 1.70 2.79 -6.69
CA GLU A 65 2.07 2.27 -8.01
C GLU A 65 3.47 2.73 -8.42
N SER A 66 3.75 4.03 -8.32
CA SER A 66 5.07 4.60 -8.62
C SER A 66 6.16 4.01 -7.71
N HIS A 67 5.87 3.84 -6.41
CA HIS A 67 6.80 3.22 -5.49
C HIS A 67 7.05 1.73 -5.81
N GLN A 68 6.04 1.00 -6.26
CA GLN A 68 6.24 -0.36 -6.79
C GLN A 68 7.16 -0.33 -8.01
N GLU A 69 6.89 0.50 -9.01
CA GLU A 69 7.69 0.59 -10.24
C GLU A 69 9.17 0.93 -9.93
N VAL A 70 9.41 1.90 -9.04
CA VAL A 70 10.77 2.26 -8.61
C VAL A 70 11.47 1.07 -7.95
N ASN A 71 10.79 0.34 -7.07
CA ASN A 71 11.36 -0.82 -6.40
C ASN A 71 11.64 -1.97 -7.38
N GLU A 72 10.75 -2.22 -8.33
CA GLU A 72 10.94 -3.22 -9.38
C GLU A 72 12.14 -2.87 -10.28
N ASN A 73 12.25 -1.61 -10.69
CA ASN A 73 13.38 -1.11 -11.47
C ASN A 73 14.70 -1.18 -10.69
N ASN A 74 14.67 -0.89 -9.38
CA ASN A 74 15.82 -1.03 -8.50
C ASN A 74 16.26 -2.50 -8.40
N LEU A 75 15.33 -3.44 -8.18
CA LEU A 75 15.64 -4.88 -8.15
C LEU A 75 16.18 -5.39 -9.47
N LYS A 76 15.60 -4.96 -10.59
CA LYS A 76 16.10 -5.31 -11.93
C LYS A 76 17.54 -4.82 -12.13
N SER A 77 17.81 -3.57 -11.76
CA SER A 77 19.16 -2.99 -11.82
C SER A 77 20.13 -3.73 -10.91
N ALA A 78 19.72 -4.02 -9.67
CA ALA A 78 20.55 -4.73 -8.72
C ALA A 78 20.86 -6.16 -9.15
N LEU A 79 19.89 -6.86 -9.74
CA LEU A 79 20.10 -8.19 -10.30
C LEU A 79 21.04 -8.16 -11.52
N ASN A 80 20.97 -7.12 -12.35
CA ASN A 80 21.91 -6.92 -13.45
C ASN A 80 23.34 -6.69 -12.94
N VAL A 81 23.52 -5.86 -11.91
CA VAL A 81 24.83 -5.65 -11.26
C VAL A 81 25.33 -6.95 -10.63
N ALA A 82 24.47 -7.69 -9.93
CA ALA A 82 24.82 -8.98 -9.35
C ALA A 82 25.24 -9.99 -10.43
N ARG A 83 24.54 -10.05 -11.57
CA ARG A 83 24.89 -10.88 -12.72
C ARG A 83 26.24 -10.47 -13.31
N GLU A 84 26.45 -9.19 -13.55
CA GLU A 84 27.69 -8.69 -14.14
C GLU A 84 28.90 -9.00 -13.24
N LEU A 85 28.78 -8.75 -11.94
CA LEU A 85 29.82 -9.11 -10.97
C LEU A 85 30.03 -10.64 -10.90
N ALA A 86 28.94 -11.42 -10.98
CA ALA A 86 29.03 -12.88 -10.92
C ALA A 86 29.79 -13.46 -12.13
N TYR A 87 29.49 -13.01 -13.34
CA TYR A 87 29.94 -13.67 -14.57
C TYR A 87 31.08 -12.97 -15.32
N SER A 88 31.42 -11.72 -15.00
CA SER A 88 32.51 -10.99 -15.67
C SER A 88 33.90 -11.65 -15.55
N ASN A 89 34.13 -12.48 -14.52
CA ASN A 89 35.45 -13.02 -14.19
C ASN A 89 35.54 -14.55 -13.99
N GLY A 90 34.53 -15.33 -14.41
CA GLY A 90 34.59 -16.80 -14.35
C GLY A 90 33.37 -17.51 -13.78
N GLY A 91 32.35 -16.78 -13.31
CA GLY A 91 31.05 -17.36 -12.96
C GLY A 91 31.09 -18.31 -11.77
N PHE A 92 30.12 -19.22 -11.73
CA PHE A 92 29.97 -20.22 -10.68
C PHE A 92 30.26 -21.62 -11.20
N SER A 93 30.87 -22.46 -10.37
CA SER A 93 31.09 -23.87 -10.64
C SER A 93 30.90 -24.71 -9.38
N LEU A 94 30.73 -26.01 -9.55
CA LEU A 94 30.72 -26.99 -8.46
C LEU A 94 31.97 -27.87 -8.61
N VAL A 95 32.65 -28.16 -7.50
CA VAL A 95 33.76 -29.12 -7.47
C VAL A 95 33.38 -30.37 -6.68
N ASP A 96 33.97 -31.51 -7.05
CA ASP A 96 33.63 -32.83 -6.50
C ASP A 96 33.81 -32.95 -4.98
N GLU A 97 34.71 -32.15 -4.40
CA GLU A 97 34.90 -32.10 -2.95
C GLU A 97 33.61 -31.62 -2.27
N LYS A 98 33.07 -32.47 -1.39
CA LYS A 98 31.82 -32.19 -0.68
C LYS A 98 32.06 -31.55 0.68
N VAL A 99 31.11 -30.72 1.10
CA VAL A 99 31.05 -30.11 2.42
C VAL A 99 29.70 -30.44 3.08
N ALA A 100 29.74 -30.70 4.38
CA ALA A 100 28.55 -30.96 5.18
C ALA A 100 27.82 -29.66 5.53
N TRP A 101 26.49 -29.70 5.44
CA TRP A 101 25.60 -28.61 5.86
C TRP A 101 24.50 -29.16 6.77
N ASN A 102 24.25 -28.46 7.88
CA ASN A 102 23.02 -28.60 8.63
C ASN A 102 21.99 -27.65 8.03
N ALA A 103 21.25 -28.14 7.03
CA ALA A 103 20.32 -27.34 6.25
C ALA A 103 19.00 -27.14 7.00
N VAL A 104 18.65 -25.89 7.29
CA VAL A 104 17.43 -25.52 8.02
C VAL A 104 16.35 -25.06 7.06
N ASN A 105 15.18 -25.68 7.10
CA ASN A 105 14.03 -25.28 6.32
C ASN A 105 13.54 -23.91 6.79
N GLN A 106 13.55 -22.91 5.92
CA GLN A 106 13.20 -21.53 6.33
C GLN A 106 11.72 -21.33 6.70
N LEU A 107 10.84 -22.27 6.37
CA LEU A 107 9.39 -22.16 6.61
C LEU A 107 8.96 -22.85 7.90
N ASN A 108 9.53 -24.02 8.23
CA ASN A 108 9.14 -24.82 9.40
C ASN A 108 10.28 -25.09 10.39
N SER A 109 11.48 -24.58 10.14
CA SER A 109 12.68 -24.73 10.98
C SER A 109 13.18 -26.17 11.18
N SER A 110 12.66 -27.16 10.43
CA SER A 110 13.21 -28.51 10.46
C SER A 110 14.63 -28.51 9.90
N THR A 111 15.49 -29.38 10.43
CA THR A 111 16.90 -29.46 10.02
C THR A 111 17.18 -30.80 9.35
N VAL A 112 17.93 -30.78 8.26
CA VAL A 112 18.41 -31.97 7.55
C VAL A 112 19.91 -31.85 7.31
N SER A 113 20.66 -32.93 7.56
CA SER A 113 22.08 -32.98 7.25
C SER A 113 22.26 -33.37 5.78
N VAL A 114 22.98 -32.54 5.01
CA VAL A 114 23.27 -32.80 3.59
C VAL A 114 24.76 -32.65 3.30
N GLN A 115 25.26 -33.37 2.30
CA GLN A 115 26.60 -33.18 1.76
C GLN A 115 26.50 -32.67 0.34
N LEU A 116 26.99 -31.46 0.10
CA LEU A 116 26.92 -30.80 -1.19
C LEU A 116 28.32 -30.55 -1.76
N PRO A 117 28.50 -30.65 -3.10
CA PRO A 117 29.70 -30.16 -3.77
C PRO A 117 30.02 -28.73 -3.35
N LYS A 118 31.29 -28.39 -3.18
CA LYS A 118 31.69 -27.01 -2.88
C LYS A 118 31.37 -26.10 -4.08
N MET A 119 30.53 -25.09 -3.87
CA MET A 119 30.26 -24.06 -4.87
C MET A 119 31.37 -23.01 -4.87
N GLN A 120 31.97 -22.80 -6.03
CA GLN A 120 33.01 -21.82 -6.26
C GLN A 120 32.49 -20.62 -7.03
N TRP A 121 33.14 -19.47 -6.80
CA TRP A 121 33.03 -18.28 -7.64
C TRP A 121 34.44 -17.86 -8.05
N ASN A 122 34.68 -17.74 -9.35
CA ASN A 122 36.00 -17.48 -9.93
C ASN A 122 37.11 -18.42 -9.39
N GLY A 123 36.79 -19.71 -9.23
CA GLY A 123 37.72 -20.74 -8.76
C GLY A 123 37.95 -20.78 -7.24
N ALA A 124 37.41 -19.83 -6.47
CA ALA A 124 37.49 -19.83 -5.01
C ALA A 124 36.21 -20.36 -4.38
N TRP A 125 36.33 -21.26 -3.39
CA TRP A 125 35.17 -21.75 -2.64
C TRP A 125 34.51 -20.61 -1.87
N LEU A 126 33.17 -20.50 -1.95
CA LEU A 126 32.39 -19.47 -1.25
C LEU A 126 32.50 -19.56 0.28
N GLY A 127 32.84 -20.74 0.81
CA GLY A 127 32.98 -20.97 2.25
C GLY A 127 31.65 -21.15 2.99
N GLN A 128 31.74 -21.28 4.32
CA GLN A 128 30.61 -21.28 5.26
C GLN A 128 30.74 -20.08 6.20
N VAL A 129 30.78 -18.88 5.63
CA VAL A 129 31.01 -17.63 6.37
C VAL A 129 29.70 -17.18 7.04
N SER A 130 29.56 -17.47 8.34
CA SER A 130 28.41 -17.05 9.16
C SER A 130 28.62 -15.69 9.83
N ASP A 131 29.86 -15.29 10.10
CA ASP A 131 30.18 -13.99 10.69
C ASP A 131 29.90 -12.85 9.69
N ALA A 132 29.06 -11.89 10.09
CA ALA A 132 28.73 -10.73 9.26
C ALA A 132 29.90 -9.75 9.08
N LYS A 133 30.90 -9.78 9.97
CA LYS A 133 32.08 -8.91 9.86
C LYS A 133 33.10 -9.43 8.85
N THR A 134 33.09 -10.73 8.58
CA THR A 134 33.94 -11.34 7.55
C THR A 134 33.34 -11.06 6.16
N PRO A 135 34.08 -10.37 5.26
CA PRO A 135 33.57 -10.04 3.94
C PRO A 135 33.37 -11.28 3.05
N VAL A 136 32.26 -11.30 2.33
CA VAL A 136 31.98 -12.26 1.26
C VAL A 136 31.83 -11.47 -0.04
N SER A 137 32.88 -11.52 -0.86
CA SER A 137 33.16 -10.57 -1.95
C SER A 137 31.94 -10.23 -2.82
N LEU A 138 31.33 -11.22 -3.49
CA LEU A 138 30.25 -10.95 -4.44
C LEU A 138 29.00 -10.34 -3.76
N VAL A 139 28.48 -10.96 -2.70
CA VAL A 139 27.23 -10.51 -2.06
C VAL A 139 27.40 -9.15 -1.36
N ASP A 140 28.57 -8.88 -0.78
CA ASP A 140 28.81 -7.61 -0.08
C ASP A 140 29.11 -6.47 -1.06
N GLN A 141 29.77 -6.75 -2.19
CA GLN A 141 29.95 -5.76 -3.26
C GLN A 141 28.60 -5.32 -3.85
N VAL A 142 27.68 -6.26 -4.11
CA VAL A 142 26.33 -5.91 -4.56
C VAL A 142 25.63 -5.00 -3.56
N ARG A 143 25.72 -5.30 -2.25
CA ARG A 143 25.16 -4.44 -1.20
C ARG A 143 25.80 -3.05 -1.18
N SER A 144 27.12 -2.97 -1.34
CA SER A 144 27.84 -1.70 -1.34
C SER A 144 27.46 -0.81 -2.53
N LEU A 145 27.20 -1.40 -3.70
CA LEU A 145 26.87 -0.66 -4.92
C LEU A 145 25.39 -0.27 -5.00
N MET A 146 24.50 -1.16 -4.54
CA MET A 146 23.06 -1.04 -4.79
C MET A 146 22.23 -0.82 -3.53
N GLY A 147 22.80 -0.96 -2.33
CA GLY A 147 22.08 -0.85 -1.06
C GLY A 147 21.06 -1.97 -0.82
N VAL A 148 21.11 -3.06 -1.59
CA VAL A 148 20.18 -4.19 -1.48
C VAL A 148 20.81 -5.39 -0.78
N THR A 149 19.99 -6.34 -0.35
CA THR A 149 20.47 -7.65 0.06
C THR A 149 20.78 -8.52 -1.15
N CYS A 150 21.75 -9.42 -1.02
CA CYS A 150 22.19 -10.33 -2.05
C CYS A 150 22.52 -11.70 -1.45
N THR A 151 22.15 -12.76 -2.17
CA THR A 151 22.34 -14.14 -1.74
C THR A 151 22.67 -15.02 -2.94
N ILE A 152 23.54 -15.99 -2.72
CA ILE A 152 23.81 -17.10 -3.62
C ILE A 152 23.23 -18.36 -2.99
N PHE A 153 22.37 -19.04 -3.75
CA PHE A 153 21.83 -20.33 -3.37
C PHE A 153 22.41 -21.44 -4.26
N GLN A 154 22.62 -22.60 -3.67
CA GLN A 154 23.03 -23.83 -4.35
C GLN A 154 21.90 -24.85 -4.31
N ARG A 155 21.65 -25.53 -5.44
CA ARG A 155 20.68 -26.62 -5.51
C ARG A 155 21.14 -27.81 -4.66
N MET A 156 20.26 -28.28 -3.79
CA MET A 156 20.55 -29.32 -2.80
C MET A 156 20.27 -30.74 -3.32
N ASN A 157 19.25 -30.89 -4.16
CA ASN A 157 18.71 -32.18 -4.55
C ASN A 157 17.95 -32.11 -5.88
N GLU A 158 17.54 -33.27 -6.38
CA GLU A 158 16.76 -33.39 -7.61
C GLU A 158 15.39 -32.70 -7.52
N ALA A 159 14.79 -32.67 -6.32
CA ALA A 159 13.56 -31.94 -6.06
C ALA A 159 13.69 -30.43 -6.32
N GLY A 160 14.92 -29.90 -6.31
CA GLY A 160 15.26 -28.53 -6.67
C GLY A 160 15.25 -27.56 -5.50
N GLU A 161 15.35 -28.06 -4.27
CA GLU A 161 15.49 -27.22 -3.07
C GLU A 161 16.81 -26.46 -3.10
N MET A 162 16.82 -25.24 -2.57
CA MET A 162 17.92 -24.29 -2.77
C MET A 162 18.50 -23.84 -1.42
N LEU A 163 19.74 -24.23 -1.11
CA LEU A 163 20.45 -23.89 0.11
C LEU A 163 21.14 -22.53 -0.01
N ARG A 164 20.98 -21.68 1.00
CA ARG A 164 21.70 -20.41 1.10
C ARG A 164 23.16 -20.68 1.46
N VAL A 165 24.06 -20.56 0.48
CA VAL A 165 25.49 -20.84 0.69
C VAL A 165 26.31 -19.59 1.00
N ALA A 166 25.89 -18.42 0.50
CA ALA A 166 26.53 -17.14 0.79
C ALA A 166 25.50 -16.01 0.76
N THR A 167 25.52 -15.11 1.74
CA THR A 167 24.53 -14.03 1.86
C THR A 167 25.03 -12.87 2.69
N ASN A 168 24.47 -11.68 2.45
CA ASN A 168 24.60 -10.52 3.33
C ASN A 168 23.35 -10.27 4.20
N VAL A 169 22.34 -11.15 4.12
CA VAL A 169 21.16 -11.14 4.99
C VAL A 169 21.55 -11.71 6.35
N THR A 170 21.23 -10.99 7.42
CA THR A 170 21.50 -11.41 8.79
C THR A 170 20.26 -11.99 9.48
N ASN A 171 20.48 -12.97 10.34
CA ASN A 171 19.47 -13.48 11.26
C ASN A 171 19.32 -12.54 12.48
N LYS A 172 18.47 -12.92 13.44
CA LYS A 172 18.22 -12.13 14.67
C LYS A 172 19.45 -11.98 15.56
N ASP A 173 20.41 -12.90 15.45
CA ASP A 173 21.66 -12.89 16.23
C ASP A 173 22.75 -12.04 15.56
N GLY A 174 22.45 -11.41 14.41
CA GLY A 174 23.39 -10.60 13.64
C GLY A 174 24.34 -11.39 12.75
N ASN A 175 24.22 -12.72 12.71
CA ASN A 175 25.03 -13.59 11.84
C ASN A 175 24.39 -13.71 10.45
N ARG A 176 25.21 -13.93 9.41
CA ARG A 176 24.72 -14.23 8.05
C ARG A 176 23.86 -15.49 8.09
N ALA A 177 22.69 -15.42 7.46
CA ALA A 177 21.70 -16.50 7.48
C ALA A 177 22.01 -17.63 6.48
N ILE A 178 23.28 -18.06 6.40
CA ILE A 178 23.69 -19.22 5.59
C ILE A 178 23.13 -20.52 6.19
N GLY A 179 23.08 -21.59 5.40
CA GLY A 179 22.61 -22.90 5.85
C GLY A 179 21.09 -23.02 5.95
N THR A 180 20.31 -21.97 5.68
CA THR A 180 18.85 -22.11 5.51
C THR A 180 18.50 -22.40 4.06
N TYR A 181 17.44 -23.15 3.77
CA TYR A 181 17.04 -23.46 2.39
C TYR A 181 15.58 -23.11 2.08
N ILE A 182 15.31 -22.86 0.80
CA ILE A 182 13.97 -22.69 0.24
C ILE A 182 13.43 -24.07 -0.17
N PRO A 183 12.35 -24.57 0.45
CA PRO A 183 11.80 -25.88 0.12
C PRO A 183 11.03 -25.83 -1.20
N ARG A 184 10.83 -27.01 -1.81
CA ARG A 184 10.06 -27.16 -3.05
C ARG A 184 8.58 -26.79 -2.87
N THR A 185 8.04 -26.99 -1.66
CA THR A 185 6.62 -26.81 -1.36
C THR A 185 6.42 -25.82 -0.22
N GLU A 186 5.38 -25.00 -0.35
CA GLU A 186 4.86 -24.14 0.70
C GLU A 186 4.09 -24.95 1.77
N PRO A 187 3.78 -24.37 2.94
CA PRO A 187 3.03 -25.06 3.99
C PRO A 187 1.62 -25.48 3.56
N ASP A 188 1.05 -24.83 2.53
CA ASP A 188 -0.25 -25.18 1.93
C ASP A 188 -0.15 -26.33 0.91
N GLY A 189 1.03 -26.93 0.73
CA GLY A 189 1.30 -28.04 -0.17
C GLY A 189 1.49 -27.64 -1.64
N LYS A 190 1.34 -26.35 -2.00
CA LYS A 190 1.60 -25.88 -3.36
C LYS A 190 3.10 -25.79 -3.62
N LEU A 191 3.46 -25.82 -4.91
CA LEU A 191 4.84 -25.59 -5.32
C LEU A 191 5.27 -24.16 -4.96
N ASN A 192 6.46 -24.05 -4.38
CA ASN A 192 7.08 -22.77 -4.12
C ASN A 192 7.33 -22.05 -5.46
N PRO A 193 6.79 -20.82 -5.64
CA PRO A 193 6.83 -20.13 -6.92
C PRO A 193 8.26 -19.80 -7.35
N VAL A 194 9.14 -19.42 -6.41
CA VAL A 194 10.57 -19.16 -6.69
C VAL A 194 11.23 -20.39 -7.27
N ILE A 195 11.11 -21.54 -6.59
CA ILE A 195 11.70 -22.80 -7.04
C ILE A 195 11.13 -23.22 -8.39
N SER A 196 9.80 -23.17 -8.54
CA SER A 196 9.13 -23.61 -9.78
C SER A 196 9.47 -22.76 -11.01
N THR A 197 9.74 -21.47 -10.84
CA THR A 197 10.15 -20.55 -11.92
C THR A 197 11.63 -20.72 -12.24
N VAL A 198 12.50 -20.73 -11.24
CA VAL A 198 13.95 -20.84 -11.42
C VAL A 198 14.35 -22.16 -12.06
N LEU A 199 13.71 -23.28 -11.69
CA LEU A 199 13.97 -24.59 -12.31
C LEU A 199 13.58 -24.67 -13.79
N LYS A 200 12.72 -23.76 -14.28
CA LYS A 200 12.42 -23.61 -15.73
C LYS A 200 13.48 -22.78 -16.47
N GLY A 201 14.49 -22.28 -15.78
CA GLY A 201 15.47 -21.34 -16.33
C GLY A 201 14.97 -19.89 -16.38
N GLU A 202 13.83 -19.59 -15.76
CA GLU A 202 13.21 -18.27 -15.77
C GLU A 202 13.58 -17.45 -14.53
N ARG A 203 13.54 -16.12 -14.67
CA ARG A 203 13.70 -15.21 -13.53
C ARG A 203 12.40 -15.10 -12.75
N TYR A 204 12.48 -15.14 -11.43
CA TYR A 204 11.34 -14.85 -10.57
C TYR A 204 11.46 -13.43 -10.02
N GLN A 205 10.36 -12.70 -9.97
CA GLN A 205 10.26 -11.43 -9.26
C GLN A 205 8.96 -11.40 -8.46
N GLY A 206 9.03 -11.01 -7.20
CA GLY A 206 7.87 -10.98 -6.31
C GLY A 206 8.22 -10.86 -4.84
N ARG A 207 7.19 -10.93 -4.00
CA ARG A 207 7.33 -10.89 -2.55
C ARG A 207 7.76 -12.27 -2.03
N ALA A 208 8.77 -12.32 -1.18
CA ALA A 208 9.21 -13.55 -0.52
C ALA A 208 9.56 -13.30 0.95
N TYR A 209 9.31 -14.28 1.81
CA TYR A 209 9.73 -14.25 3.20
C TYR A 209 11.19 -14.71 3.30
N VAL A 210 12.06 -13.83 3.80
CA VAL A 210 13.51 -14.07 3.84
C VAL A 210 13.99 -13.92 5.28
N VAL A 211 14.28 -15.07 5.89
CA VAL A 211 14.75 -15.23 7.28
C VAL A 211 13.73 -14.78 8.32
N ASN A 212 13.52 -13.47 8.46
CA ASN A 212 12.74 -12.86 9.53
C ASN A 212 11.77 -11.77 9.04
N ALA A 213 11.83 -11.38 7.77
CA ALA A 213 11.02 -10.30 7.24
C ALA A 213 10.59 -10.58 5.79
N TRP A 214 9.57 -9.84 5.35
CA TRP A 214 9.15 -9.84 3.97
C TRP A 214 10.02 -8.92 3.13
N TYR A 215 10.39 -9.38 1.94
CA TYR A 215 11.18 -8.63 0.98
C TYR A 215 10.45 -8.59 -0.35
N LEU A 216 10.65 -7.51 -1.11
CA LEU A 216 10.50 -7.58 -2.55
C LEU A 216 11.81 -8.13 -3.12
N THR A 217 11.70 -9.15 -3.97
CA THR A 217 12.83 -10.02 -4.33
C THR A 217 12.86 -10.33 -5.80
N ALA A 218 14.06 -10.55 -6.32
CA ALA A 218 14.28 -11.09 -7.65
C ALA A 218 15.30 -12.21 -7.59
N TYR A 219 15.05 -13.29 -8.32
CA TYR A 219 15.90 -14.47 -8.40
C TYR A 219 16.25 -14.78 -9.85
N GLU A 220 17.49 -15.21 -10.07
CA GLU A 220 17.98 -15.66 -11.37
C GLU A 220 18.68 -17.02 -11.25
N PRO A 221 18.36 -17.99 -12.11
CA PRO A 221 19.07 -19.27 -12.14
C PRO A 221 20.55 -19.11 -12.46
N ILE A 222 21.37 -19.84 -11.70
CA ILE A 222 22.78 -20.08 -11.98
C ILE A 222 22.89 -21.41 -12.72
N HIS A 223 23.58 -21.39 -13.86
CA HIS A 223 23.74 -22.56 -14.71
C HIS A 223 25.17 -23.09 -14.69
N ASP A 224 25.34 -24.40 -14.83
CA ASP A 224 26.63 -25.00 -15.19
C ASP A 224 26.89 -24.89 -16.71
N GLU A 225 28.05 -25.41 -17.16
CA GLU A 225 28.43 -25.45 -18.57
C GLU A 225 27.42 -26.22 -19.44
N ALA A 226 26.76 -27.23 -18.86
CA ALA A 226 25.74 -28.05 -19.51
C ALA A 226 24.34 -27.42 -19.46
N LYS A 227 24.22 -26.15 -19.00
CA LYS A 227 22.95 -25.40 -18.85
C LYS A 227 21.99 -25.99 -17.83
N ASN A 228 22.45 -26.82 -16.91
CA ASN A 228 21.65 -27.26 -15.77
C ASN A 228 21.63 -26.18 -14.69
N VAL A 229 20.47 -25.99 -14.05
CA VAL A 229 20.34 -25.11 -12.89
C VAL A 229 21.04 -25.75 -11.67
N ILE A 230 22.16 -25.16 -11.27
CA ILE A 230 22.97 -25.58 -10.11
C ILE A 230 22.74 -24.69 -8.88
N GLY A 231 22.01 -23.59 -9.04
CA GLY A 231 21.76 -22.64 -7.98
C GLY A 231 20.95 -21.43 -8.46
N MET A 232 20.91 -20.38 -7.66
CA MET A 232 20.30 -19.11 -8.06
C MET A 232 20.92 -17.92 -7.33
N LEU A 233 21.01 -16.80 -8.05
CA LEU A 233 21.28 -15.49 -7.49
C LEU A 233 19.98 -14.89 -6.96
N TYR A 234 20.09 -14.15 -5.87
CA TYR A 234 19.00 -13.42 -5.25
C TYR A 234 19.43 -11.99 -4.98
N VAL A 235 18.51 -11.06 -5.20
CA VAL A 235 18.56 -9.71 -4.64
C VAL A 235 17.23 -9.36 -3.97
N GLY A 236 17.27 -8.54 -2.92
CA GLY A 236 16.05 -8.14 -2.23
C GLY A 236 16.16 -6.83 -1.48
N VAL A 237 15.04 -6.10 -1.44
CA VAL A 237 14.87 -4.90 -0.63
C VAL A 237 13.88 -5.24 0.49
N PRO A 238 14.24 -4.97 1.77
CA PRO A 238 13.31 -5.17 2.88
C PRO A 238 12.02 -4.41 2.61
N GLN A 239 10.87 -5.05 2.82
CA GLN A 239 9.59 -4.34 2.71
C GLN A 239 9.50 -3.20 3.73
N GLU A 240 10.32 -3.20 4.79
CA GLU A 240 10.45 -2.07 5.72
C GLU A 240 11.01 -0.78 5.06
N SER A 241 11.58 -0.83 3.85
CA SER A 241 11.84 0.40 3.07
C SER A 241 10.55 1.15 2.71
N VAL A 242 9.39 0.50 2.84
CA VAL A 242 8.04 1.08 2.74
C VAL A 242 7.68 1.92 3.98
N VAL A 243 8.52 2.02 5.02
CA VAL A 243 8.28 2.92 6.17
C VAL A 243 8.08 4.37 5.72
N SER A 244 8.87 4.84 4.76
CA SER A 244 8.72 6.21 4.21
C SER A 244 7.39 6.38 3.48
N LEU A 245 7.00 5.41 2.65
CA LEU A 245 5.72 5.40 1.96
C LEU A 245 4.54 5.31 2.94
N ARG A 246 4.61 4.43 3.95
CA ARG A 246 3.60 4.33 5.01
C ARG A 246 3.44 5.66 5.73
N LYS A 247 4.56 6.28 6.11
CA LYS A 247 4.56 7.59 6.76
C LYS A 247 3.93 8.66 5.85
N ALA A 248 4.32 8.71 4.57
CA ALA A 248 3.74 9.63 3.61
C ALA A 248 2.22 9.46 3.50
N ILE A 249 1.71 8.22 3.46
CA ILE A 249 0.27 7.93 3.44
C ILE A 249 -0.41 8.34 4.75
N MET A 250 0.18 8.04 5.92
CA MET A 250 -0.38 8.40 7.24
C MET A 250 -0.46 9.91 7.47
N ASP A 251 0.50 10.65 6.92
CA ASP A 251 0.62 12.10 7.04
C ASP A 251 -0.38 12.85 6.13
N ILE A 252 -1.05 12.16 5.21
CA ILE A 252 -2.13 12.75 4.40
C ILE A 252 -3.32 13.11 5.30
N LYS A 253 -3.61 14.41 5.33
CA LYS A 253 -4.78 15.02 5.98
C LYS A 253 -5.50 15.90 4.98
N PHE A 254 -6.82 15.92 5.05
CA PHE A 254 -7.70 16.77 4.25
C PHE A 254 -8.96 17.07 5.07
N GLY A 255 -9.60 18.21 4.82
CA GLY A 255 -10.63 18.72 5.72
C GLY A 255 -10.08 18.96 7.14
N LYS A 256 -10.93 18.84 8.17
CA LYS A 256 -10.50 18.98 9.58
C LYS A 256 -10.06 17.66 10.18
N SER A 257 -10.72 16.55 9.81
CA SER A 257 -10.39 15.23 10.36
C SER A 257 -10.26 14.11 9.32
N GLY A 258 -10.23 14.43 8.03
CA GLY A 258 -10.04 13.46 6.96
C GLY A 258 -8.67 12.81 6.99
N TYR A 259 -8.64 11.52 6.67
CA TYR A 259 -7.42 10.73 6.63
C TYR A 259 -7.55 9.54 5.67
N VAL A 260 -6.39 9.00 5.31
CA VAL A 260 -6.26 7.76 4.54
C VAL A 260 -6.01 6.58 5.46
N TYR A 261 -6.64 5.44 5.17
CA TYR A 261 -6.33 4.15 5.77
C TYR A 261 -6.15 3.09 4.68
N VAL A 262 -5.49 1.98 5.03
CA VAL A 262 -5.28 0.84 4.15
C VAL A 262 -5.64 -0.45 4.89
N LEU A 263 -6.43 -1.30 4.25
CA LEU A 263 -6.78 -2.65 4.70
C LEU A 263 -6.22 -3.70 3.75
N ASP A 264 -6.03 -4.93 4.23
CA ASP A 264 -5.88 -6.09 3.36
C ASP A 264 -7.25 -6.72 3.03
N SER A 265 -7.29 -7.64 2.05
CA SER A 265 -8.55 -8.32 1.66
C SER A 265 -9.17 -9.19 2.75
N LYS A 266 -8.44 -9.41 3.85
CA LYS A 266 -8.89 -10.19 5.02
C LYS A 266 -9.46 -9.29 6.12
N GLY A 267 -9.38 -7.97 5.99
CA GLY A 267 -9.91 -7.01 6.95
C GLY A 267 -8.93 -6.61 8.05
N HIS A 268 -7.62 -6.83 7.88
CA HIS A 268 -6.61 -6.30 8.79
C HIS A 268 -6.21 -4.89 8.40
N TYR A 269 -5.95 -4.03 9.39
CA TYR A 269 -5.28 -2.77 9.13
C TYR A 269 -3.86 -2.98 8.65
N VAL A 270 -3.59 -2.55 7.42
CA VAL A 270 -2.22 -2.36 6.95
C VAL A 270 -1.73 -0.99 7.38
N ILE A 271 -2.53 0.06 7.21
CA ILE A 271 -2.25 1.42 7.71
C ILE A 271 -3.55 1.97 8.33
N SER A 272 -3.51 2.23 9.62
CA SER A 272 -4.59 2.87 10.37
C SER A 272 -4.31 4.37 10.58
N GLN A 273 -5.29 5.11 11.09
CA GLN A 273 -5.13 6.52 11.41
C GLN A 273 -3.97 6.72 12.40
N GLY A 274 -2.87 7.32 11.94
CA GLY A 274 -1.67 7.54 12.75
C GLY A 274 -0.97 6.25 13.20
N GLY A 275 -1.24 5.11 12.56
CA GLY A 275 -0.60 3.83 12.86
C GLY A 275 -1.04 3.17 14.18
N LYS A 276 -2.03 3.72 14.89
CA LYS A 276 -2.43 3.30 16.25
C LYS A 276 -3.01 1.87 16.32
N ARG A 277 -3.55 1.35 15.22
CA ARG A 277 -4.31 0.09 15.13
C ARG A 277 -3.76 -0.85 14.04
N ASP A 278 -2.52 -0.63 13.60
CA ASP A 278 -1.92 -1.45 12.53
C ASP A 278 -1.86 -2.93 12.95
N GLY A 279 -2.25 -3.83 12.05
CA GLY A 279 -2.34 -5.27 12.29
C GLY A 279 -3.65 -5.76 12.93
N GLU A 280 -4.51 -4.86 13.43
CA GLU A 280 -5.79 -5.24 14.02
C GLU A 280 -6.76 -5.78 12.96
N ASP A 281 -7.40 -6.92 13.24
CA ASP A 281 -8.50 -7.47 12.44
C ASP A 281 -9.82 -6.76 12.79
N ILE A 282 -10.40 -6.09 11.78
CA ILE A 282 -11.69 -5.40 11.89
C ILE A 282 -12.75 -5.97 10.95
N LEU A 283 -12.53 -7.15 10.36
CA LEU A 283 -13.45 -7.76 9.39
C LEU A 283 -14.88 -7.88 9.93
N ASN A 284 -15.01 -8.14 11.23
CA ASN A 284 -16.29 -8.33 11.92
C ASN A 284 -16.77 -7.08 12.67
N ALA A 285 -16.17 -5.91 12.43
CA ALA A 285 -16.62 -4.66 13.02
C ALA A 285 -18.06 -4.35 12.59
N LYS A 286 -18.89 -3.96 13.56
CA LYS A 286 -20.30 -3.62 13.36
C LYS A 286 -20.53 -2.14 13.58
N ASP A 287 -21.37 -1.54 12.75
CA ASP A 287 -21.90 -0.20 13.01
C ASP A 287 -22.98 -0.23 14.13
N SER A 288 -23.53 0.94 14.46
CA SER A 288 -24.60 1.08 15.47
C SER A 288 -25.88 0.32 15.13
N SER A 289 -26.07 -0.05 13.87
CA SER A 289 -27.22 -0.80 13.36
C SER A 289 -26.94 -2.31 13.23
N GLY A 290 -25.71 -2.74 13.52
CA GLY A 290 -25.27 -4.13 13.44
C GLY A 290 -24.70 -4.56 12.09
N ASN A 291 -24.55 -3.65 11.13
CA ASN A 291 -24.06 -3.98 9.78
C ASN A 291 -22.54 -4.16 9.77
N LEU A 292 -22.07 -5.12 8.96
CA LEU A 292 -20.67 -5.45 8.77
C LEU A 292 -20.05 -4.62 7.64
N PHE A 293 -19.96 -3.31 7.84
CA PHE A 293 -19.54 -2.35 6.82
C PHE A 293 -18.12 -2.62 6.24
N ILE A 294 -17.20 -3.21 7.02
CA ILE A 294 -15.87 -3.60 6.50
C ILE A 294 -15.97 -4.68 5.43
N GLN A 295 -16.87 -5.65 5.58
CA GLN A 295 -17.07 -6.70 4.58
C GLN A 295 -17.67 -6.11 3.29
N GLU A 296 -18.54 -5.11 3.40
CA GLU A 296 -19.08 -4.40 2.24
C GLU A 296 -18.00 -3.59 1.50
N ILE A 297 -17.13 -2.90 2.25
CA ILE A 297 -15.98 -2.17 1.70
C ILE A 297 -15.06 -3.13 0.94
N ILE A 298 -14.69 -4.27 1.54
CA ILE A 298 -13.83 -5.27 0.92
C ILE A 298 -14.50 -5.86 -0.33
N LYS A 299 -15.79 -6.17 -0.26
CA LYS A 299 -16.56 -6.66 -1.41
C LYS A 299 -16.53 -5.67 -2.58
N LYS A 300 -16.75 -4.38 -2.30
CA LYS A 300 -16.66 -3.32 -3.31
C LYS A 300 -15.24 -3.22 -3.87
N ALA A 301 -14.23 -3.18 -3.02
CA ALA A 301 -12.83 -3.06 -3.41
C ALA A 301 -12.37 -4.24 -4.30
N ASN A 302 -12.82 -5.46 -4.01
CA ASN A 302 -12.49 -6.65 -4.79
C ASN A 302 -13.15 -6.66 -6.18
N ALA A 303 -14.28 -5.98 -6.33
CA ALA A 303 -14.94 -5.82 -7.63
C ALA A 303 -14.25 -4.79 -8.55
N LEU A 304 -13.34 -3.96 -8.02
CA LEU A 304 -12.61 -2.97 -8.79
C LEU A 304 -11.50 -3.59 -9.65
N SER A 305 -11.23 -2.97 -10.80
CA SER A 305 -10.09 -3.29 -11.67
C SER A 305 -9.32 -2.02 -12.05
N GLY A 306 -8.00 -2.10 -12.02
CA GLY A 306 -7.14 -0.93 -12.26
C GLY A 306 -7.44 0.23 -11.30
N LEU A 307 -7.32 1.45 -11.81
CA LEU A 307 -7.60 2.68 -11.08
C LEU A 307 -9.09 3.05 -11.14
N GLN A 308 -9.92 2.23 -10.51
CA GLN A 308 -11.32 2.55 -10.27
C GLN A 308 -11.52 3.00 -8.82
N ILE A 309 -12.50 3.88 -8.62
CA ILE A 309 -12.90 4.38 -7.31
C ILE A 309 -14.34 3.95 -7.03
N ALA A 310 -14.57 3.31 -5.88
CA ALA A 310 -15.90 3.11 -5.32
C ALA A 310 -16.17 4.12 -4.19
N GLU A 311 -17.44 4.34 -3.88
CA GLU A 311 -17.87 5.12 -2.72
C GLU A 311 -18.65 4.23 -1.74
N HIS A 312 -18.50 4.51 -0.46
CA HIS A 312 -19.35 3.96 0.59
C HIS A 312 -19.52 4.97 1.73
N THR A 313 -20.66 4.90 2.42
CA THR A 313 -20.96 5.71 3.59
C THR A 313 -21.35 4.80 4.74
N TYR A 314 -20.78 5.03 5.91
CA TYR A 314 -21.01 4.19 7.09
C TYR A 314 -20.82 5.01 8.39
N PRO A 315 -21.46 4.61 9.51
CA PRO A 315 -21.20 5.22 10.80
C PRO A 315 -19.81 4.82 11.29
N TRP A 316 -18.99 5.79 11.68
CA TRP A 316 -17.65 5.56 12.21
C TRP A 316 -17.38 6.37 13.47
N LYS A 317 -16.57 5.80 14.36
CA LYS A 317 -16.15 6.44 15.60
C LYS A 317 -14.66 6.18 15.82
N ASN A 318 -13.84 7.22 15.80
CA ASN A 318 -12.46 7.11 16.28
C ASN A 318 -12.44 7.06 17.81
N ALA A 319 -11.34 6.60 18.40
CA ALA A 319 -11.20 6.49 19.86
C ALA A 319 -11.47 7.81 20.60
N ASP A 320 -11.11 8.93 19.96
CA ASP A 320 -11.22 10.28 20.51
C ASP A 320 -12.58 10.95 20.20
N ASP A 321 -13.44 10.33 19.38
CA ASP A 321 -14.75 10.89 19.03
C ASP A 321 -15.77 10.65 20.17
N PRO A 322 -16.64 11.62 20.50
CA PRO A 322 -17.65 11.45 21.55
C PRO A 322 -18.75 10.46 21.14
N MET A 323 -19.15 10.45 19.87
CA MET A 323 -20.20 9.60 19.30
C MET A 323 -19.86 9.19 17.86
N PRO A 324 -20.45 8.10 17.34
CA PRO A 324 -20.34 7.76 15.92
C PRO A 324 -20.91 8.86 15.03
N ARG A 325 -20.24 9.12 13.91
CA ARG A 325 -20.66 10.07 12.87
C ARG A 325 -20.63 9.40 11.51
N ASP A 326 -21.50 9.84 10.61
CA ASP A 326 -21.51 9.33 9.25
C ASP A 326 -20.24 9.75 8.53
N LYS A 327 -19.59 8.76 7.91
CA LYS A 327 -18.33 8.93 7.20
C LYS A 327 -18.51 8.44 5.78
N VAL A 328 -18.15 9.30 4.82
CA VAL A 328 -18.01 8.88 3.41
C VAL A 328 -16.56 8.47 3.16
N VAL A 329 -16.38 7.41 2.38
CA VAL A 329 -15.07 6.93 1.96
C VAL A 329 -15.05 6.70 0.45
N LYS A 330 -13.96 7.13 -0.18
CA LYS A 330 -13.57 6.73 -1.53
C LYS A 330 -12.56 5.60 -1.45
N ILE A 331 -12.85 4.52 -2.14
CA ILE A 331 -12.17 3.24 -2.00
C ILE A 331 -11.53 2.87 -3.34
N THR A 332 -10.27 2.45 -3.31
CA THR A 332 -9.60 1.83 -4.44
C THR A 332 -8.79 0.62 -3.97
N HIS A 333 -8.36 -0.23 -4.90
CA HIS A 333 -7.68 -1.48 -4.57
C HIS A 333 -6.41 -1.67 -5.41
N PHE A 334 -5.26 -1.52 -4.74
CA PHE A 334 -3.97 -1.87 -5.29
C PHE A 334 -3.68 -3.37 -5.10
N LYS A 335 -4.20 -4.18 -6.03
CA LYS A 335 -4.15 -5.66 -5.99
C LYS A 335 -2.75 -6.26 -5.82
N PRO A 336 -1.66 -5.74 -6.42
CA PRO A 336 -0.34 -6.35 -6.28
C PRO A 336 0.13 -6.50 -4.83
N TRP A 337 -0.29 -5.60 -3.94
CA TRP A 337 0.07 -5.64 -2.52
C TRP A 337 -1.09 -6.07 -1.62
N ASP A 338 -2.26 -6.37 -2.19
CA ASP A 338 -3.51 -6.57 -1.47
C ASP A 338 -3.86 -5.37 -0.58
N TRP A 339 -3.73 -4.15 -1.13
CA TRP A 339 -3.97 -2.90 -0.39
C TRP A 339 -5.28 -2.25 -0.83
N ILE A 340 -6.29 -2.34 0.01
CA ILE A 340 -7.55 -1.60 -0.11
C ILE A 340 -7.37 -0.24 0.55
N ILE A 341 -7.29 0.81 -0.27
CA ILE A 341 -7.02 2.18 0.16
C ILE A 341 -8.37 2.90 0.33
N GLY A 342 -8.60 3.46 1.52
CA GLY A 342 -9.78 4.27 1.83
C GLY A 342 -9.39 5.68 2.22
N ALA A 343 -9.82 6.67 1.43
CA ALA A 343 -9.75 8.09 1.81
C ALA A 343 -11.14 8.52 2.28
N GLY A 344 -11.29 8.92 3.55
CA GLY A 344 -12.60 9.25 4.09
C GLY A 344 -12.65 10.47 4.98
N LEU A 345 -13.81 11.13 4.94
CA LEU A 345 -14.15 12.35 5.67
C LEU A 345 -15.54 12.19 6.30
N TYR A 346 -15.78 12.84 7.44
CA TYR A 346 -17.11 12.86 8.04
C TYR A 346 -18.05 13.79 7.28
N THR A 347 -19.31 13.39 7.15
CA THR A 347 -20.29 14.09 6.32
C THR A 347 -20.71 15.44 6.91
N ASP A 348 -20.61 15.58 8.23
CA ASP A 348 -20.87 16.83 8.94
C ASP A 348 -19.84 17.93 8.63
N GLU A 349 -18.60 17.57 8.27
CA GLU A 349 -17.58 18.53 7.87
C GLU A 349 -17.88 19.20 6.52
N PHE A 350 -18.56 18.51 5.59
CA PHE A 350 -19.09 19.15 4.39
C PHE A 350 -20.10 20.25 4.75
N LEU A 351 -20.87 20.02 5.82
CA LEU A 351 -21.94 20.90 6.28
C LEU A 351 -21.44 22.07 7.14
N GLU A 352 -20.30 21.94 7.81
CA GLU A 352 -19.73 23.05 8.59
C GLU A 352 -19.18 24.16 7.69
N ALA A 353 -18.47 23.81 6.61
CA ALA A 353 -18.01 24.78 5.60
C ALA A 353 -19.18 25.57 5.00
N THR A 354 -20.34 24.92 4.86
CA THR A 354 -21.56 25.56 4.36
C THR A 354 -22.37 26.29 5.43
N GLY A 355 -22.25 25.89 6.70
CA GLY A 355 -22.85 26.54 7.85
C GLY A 355 -22.34 27.96 8.09
N GLU A 356 -21.05 28.22 7.83
CA GLU A 356 -20.49 29.58 7.85
C GLU A 356 -21.08 30.47 6.76
N ILE A 357 -21.21 29.96 5.54
CA ILE A 357 -21.86 30.66 4.41
C ILE A 357 -23.30 31.01 4.78
N ARG A 358 -24.01 30.08 5.45
CA ARG A 358 -25.38 30.31 5.92
C ARG A 358 -25.46 31.38 7.00
N ARG A 359 -24.52 31.42 7.96
CA ARG A 359 -24.46 32.44 9.02
C ARG A 359 -24.21 33.84 8.46
N LEU A 360 -23.28 33.97 7.51
CA LEU A 360 -22.96 35.24 6.85
C LEU A 360 -24.16 35.78 6.05
N SER A 361 -24.92 34.90 5.38
CA SER A 361 -26.12 35.31 4.63
C SER A 361 -27.27 35.75 5.54
N VAL A 362 -27.42 35.15 6.73
CA VAL A 362 -28.44 35.57 7.71
C VAL A 362 -28.07 36.90 8.39
N GLN A 363 -26.78 37.22 8.56
CA GLN A 363 -26.35 38.52 9.08
C GLN A 363 -26.44 39.67 8.06
N SER A 364 -26.55 39.34 6.76
CA SER A 364 -26.56 40.31 5.66
C SER A 364 -27.97 40.67 5.16
N ASN A 365 -29.01 39.99 5.65
CA ASN A 365 -30.42 40.31 5.45
C ASN A 365 -30.99 40.94 6.72
#